data_AF-A0A3A9DTL1-F1
#
_entry.id   AF-A0A3A9DTL1-F1
#
_cell.length_a   1.000
_cell.length_b   1.000
_cell.length_c   1.000
_cell.angle_alpha   90.00
_cell.angle_beta   90.00
_cell.angle_gamma   90.00
#
_symmetry.space_group_name_H-M   'P 1'
#
loop_
_entity.id
_entity.type
_entity.pdbx_description
1 polymer ?
#
loop_
_entity_poly.entity_id
_entity_poly.type
_entity_poly.pdbx_seq_one_letter_code
_entity_poly.pdbx_strand_id
1 'polypeptide(L)'
;MAAYKDEQRGTWYVSFHYYDWTGKNCRKVKRGFKTKREATEWEHHFRMKEAADLDMTFGEFVQAYTRDMKPKLKHNTWLTKEHILRTKLLPYFENKKMCDIRAKDIIQWQNEQISYRDEKGKPYAPTYLKTLQSELSALFNHAVRFYELKSNPVVKAGPLGKGKAEEMLFWTKEEYLKFIEAVKDKPYSYQAFQILYWCGLRVGELLALTPQDIDFDNKV
;
A
#
# COMPACT_ATOMS: atom_id res chain seq x y z
N MET A 1 -2.27 16.96 35.46
CA MET A 1 -1.61 18.27 35.23
C MET A 1 -0.13 18.07 35.47
N ALA A 2 0.70 18.23 34.43
CA ALA A 2 2.14 17.93 34.50
C ALA A 2 3.00 19.21 34.45
N ALA A 3 2.46 20.37 34.85
CA ALA A 3 3.15 21.65 34.89
C ALA A 3 3.67 21.94 36.31
N TYR A 4 4.98 22.14 36.42
CA TYR A 4 5.72 22.33 37.66
C TYR A 4 6.49 23.66 37.61
N LYS A 5 6.71 24.27 38.78
CA LYS A 5 7.45 25.53 38.91
C LYS A 5 8.91 25.23 39.25
N ASP A 6 9.83 25.82 38.51
CA ASP A 6 11.26 25.83 38.83
C ASP A 6 11.54 27.01 39.77
N GLU A 7 11.70 26.71 41.07
CA GLU A 7 11.87 27.72 42.12
C GLU A 7 13.20 28.49 42.03
N GLN A 8 14.22 27.92 41.38
CA GLN A 8 15.53 28.58 41.23
C GLN A 8 15.54 29.60 40.08
N ARG A 9 14.71 29.40 39.04
CA ARG A 9 14.71 30.23 37.83
C ARG A 9 13.44 31.05 37.63
N GLY A 10 12.43 30.88 38.50
CA GLY A 10 11.13 31.56 38.38
C GLY A 10 10.33 31.16 37.13
N THR A 11 10.72 30.08 36.45
CA THR A 11 10.09 29.59 35.21
C THR A 11 9.27 28.33 35.46
N TRP A 12 8.42 27.96 34.52
CA TRP A 12 7.61 26.75 34.56
C TRP A 12 8.17 25.69 33.61
N TYR A 13 7.97 24.42 33.95
CA TYR A 13 8.32 23.27 33.12
C TYR A 13 7.21 22.22 33.09
N VAL A 14 7.21 21.40 32.06
CA VAL A 14 6.27 20.29 31.88
C VAL A 14 7.04 18.98 31.85
N SER A 15 6.57 17.97 32.59
CA SER A 15 7.13 16.61 32.58
C SER A 15 6.03 15.56 32.68
N PHE A 16 5.76 14.83 31.60
CA PHE A 16 4.80 13.71 31.61
C PHE A 16 5.35 12.49 30.89
N HIS A 17 4.75 11.36 31.23
CA HIS A 17 4.93 10.09 30.54
C HIS A 17 3.86 9.94 29.45
N TYR A 18 4.24 9.36 28.33
CA TYR A 18 3.34 8.96 27.26
C TYR A 18 3.79 7.63 26.68
N TYR A 19 2.86 6.88 26.10
CA TYR A 19 3.17 5.67 25.36
C TYR A 19 3.39 6.05 23.90
N ASP A 20 4.52 5.65 23.33
CA ASP A 20 4.70 5.75 21.89
C ASP A 20 3.83 4.71 21.15
N TRP A 21 3.81 4.82 19.82
CA TRP A 21 3.09 3.91 18.94
C TRP A 21 3.58 2.45 19.00
N THR A 22 4.76 2.20 19.58
CA THR A 22 5.30 0.84 19.85
C THR A 22 4.85 0.30 21.21
N GLY A 23 4.15 1.10 22.01
CA GLY A 23 3.73 0.78 23.38
C GLY A 23 4.82 1.03 24.43
N LYS A 24 5.95 1.65 24.07
CA LYS A 24 7.05 1.97 25.00
C LYS A 24 6.75 3.27 25.74
N ASN A 25 6.95 3.25 27.05
CA ASN A 25 6.77 4.41 27.91
C ASN A 25 7.94 5.38 27.76
N CYS A 26 7.67 6.55 27.20
CA CYS A 26 8.63 7.63 26.96
C CYS A 26 8.31 8.83 27.86
N ARG A 27 9.36 9.49 28.37
CA ARG A 27 9.23 10.69 29.23
C ARG A 27 9.59 11.95 28.43
N LYS A 28 8.65 12.89 28.32
CA LYS A 28 8.92 14.21 27.71
C LYS A 28 9.08 15.26 28.79
N VAL A 29 10.16 16.06 28.69
CA VAL A 29 10.40 17.21 29.57
C VAL A 29 10.69 18.45 28.73
N LYS A 30 10.00 19.55 28.99
CA LYS A 30 10.30 20.87 28.41
C LYS A 30 10.27 21.94 29.49
N ARG A 31 11.29 22.80 29.50
CA ARG A 31 11.52 23.83 30.54
C ARG A 31 11.54 25.24 29.91
N GLY A 32 11.35 26.27 30.74
CA GLY A 32 11.56 27.68 30.35
C GLY A 32 10.30 28.47 30.01
N PHE A 33 9.12 28.01 30.44
CA PHE A 33 7.87 28.76 30.25
C PHE A 33 7.77 29.91 31.26
N LYS A 34 7.26 31.08 30.85
CA LYS A 34 7.11 32.23 31.75
C LYS A 34 5.89 32.07 32.66
N THR A 35 4.85 31.39 32.18
CA THR A 35 3.61 31.20 32.94
C THR A 35 3.17 29.73 33.00
N LYS A 36 2.40 29.39 34.04
CA LYS A 36 1.74 28.08 34.17
C LYS A 36 0.80 27.78 33.00
N ARG A 37 0.17 28.84 32.46
CA ARG A 37 -0.76 28.75 31.33
C ARG A 37 -0.05 28.35 30.05
N GLU A 38 1.06 28.98 29.71
CA GLU A 38 1.90 28.61 28.55
C GLU A 38 2.39 27.16 28.63
N ALA A 39 2.81 26.73 29.83
CA ALA A 39 3.21 25.34 30.08
C ALA A 39 2.05 24.35 29.83
N THR A 40 0.84 24.68 30.30
CA THR A 40 -0.34 23.82 30.16
C THR A 40 -0.88 23.81 28.73
N GLU A 41 -0.88 24.95 28.04
CA GLU A 41 -1.25 25.05 26.63
C GLU A 41 -0.26 24.28 25.74
N TRP A 42 1.04 24.31 26.07
CA TRP A 42 2.03 23.48 25.40
C TRP A 42 1.83 21.99 25.69
N GLU A 43 1.51 21.58 26.92
CA GLU A 43 1.17 20.18 27.24
C GLU A 43 -0.05 19.72 26.43
N HIS A 44 -1.10 20.54 26.38
CA HIS A 44 -2.33 20.23 25.65
C HIS A 44 -2.07 20.15 24.14
N HIS A 45 -1.31 21.11 23.59
CA HIS A 45 -0.89 21.08 22.19
C HIS A 45 0.02 19.89 21.90
N PHE A 46 0.89 19.48 22.82
CA PHE A 46 1.76 18.31 22.65
C PHE A 46 0.96 17.01 22.71
N ARG A 47 0.02 16.86 23.65
CA ARG A 47 -0.87 15.68 23.70
C ARG A 47 -1.80 15.60 22.50
N MET A 48 -2.34 16.73 22.02
CA MET A 48 -3.11 16.79 20.77
C MET A 48 -2.23 16.47 19.56
N LYS A 49 -0.96 16.87 19.60
CA LYS A 49 0.01 16.63 18.53
C LYS A 49 0.51 15.18 18.54
N GLU A 50 0.72 14.54 19.68
CA GLU A 50 1.13 13.14 19.78
C GLU A 50 -0.02 12.13 19.69
N ALA A 51 -1.24 12.49 20.10
CA ALA A 51 -2.42 11.73 19.70
C ALA A 51 -2.55 11.73 18.17
N ALA A 52 -2.13 12.82 17.51
CA ALA A 52 -2.19 12.99 16.05
C ALA A 52 -0.88 12.69 15.28
N ASP A 53 0.24 12.39 15.94
CA ASP A 53 1.54 12.23 15.28
C ASP A 53 1.89 10.75 15.22
N LEU A 54 1.67 10.13 14.05
CA LEU A 54 2.57 9.08 13.61
C LEU A 54 3.99 9.67 13.48
N ASP A 55 4.71 9.73 14.60
CA ASP A 55 6.15 10.09 14.60
C ASP A 55 7.02 8.94 14.05
N MET A 56 6.39 7.81 13.72
CA MET A 56 7.03 6.69 13.05
C MET A 56 7.40 7.01 11.61
N THR A 57 8.49 6.42 11.18
CA THR A 57 8.93 6.43 9.79
C THR A 57 7.97 5.61 8.91
N PHE A 58 7.99 5.87 7.61
CA PHE A 58 7.24 5.09 6.65
C PHE A 58 7.63 3.60 6.69
N GLY A 59 8.93 3.31 6.85
CA GLY A 59 9.42 1.93 6.96
C GLY A 59 8.82 1.17 8.14
N GLU A 60 8.80 1.81 9.31
CA GLU A 60 8.16 1.27 10.51
C GLU A 60 6.65 1.07 10.32
N PHE A 61 5.99 2.04 9.68
CA PHE A 61 4.57 1.93 9.38
C PHE A 61 4.27 0.78 8.40
N VAL A 62 5.11 0.55 7.40
CA VAL A 62 4.97 -0.58 6.47
C VAL A 62 5.03 -1.92 7.22
N GLN A 63 5.88 -2.05 8.23
CA GLN A 63 5.94 -3.26 9.05
C GLN A 63 4.67 -3.45 9.88
N ALA A 64 4.16 -2.39 10.50
CA ALA A 64 2.90 -2.43 11.23
C ALA A 64 1.72 -2.79 10.31
N TYR A 65 1.61 -2.11 9.16
CA TYR A 65 0.63 -2.38 8.12
C TYR A 65 0.69 -3.83 7.64
N THR A 66 1.90 -4.36 7.43
CA THR A 66 2.12 -5.76 7.02
C THR A 66 1.55 -6.74 8.03
N ARG A 67 1.83 -6.54 9.32
CA ARG A 67 1.31 -7.39 10.41
C ARG A 67 -0.22 -7.36 10.48
N ASP A 68 -0.83 -6.20 10.24
CA ASP A 68 -2.28 -6.01 10.34
C ASP A 68 -3.05 -6.56 9.14
N MET A 69 -2.43 -6.50 7.94
CA MET A 69 -3.10 -6.81 6.67
C MET A 69 -2.78 -8.19 6.11
N LYS A 70 -1.54 -8.68 6.27
CA LYS A 70 -1.10 -9.96 5.71
C LYS A 70 -1.99 -11.15 6.12
N PRO A 71 -2.44 -11.29 7.39
CA PRO A 71 -3.31 -12.40 7.79
C PRO A 71 -4.71 -12.35 7.17
N LYS A 72 -5.16 -11.17 6.72
CA LYS A 72 -6.52 -10.94 6.19
C LYS A 72 -6.60 -11.10 4.67
N LEU A 73 -5.46 -11.24 3.99
CA LEU A 73 -5.37 -11.24 2.54
C LEU A 73 -4.97 -12.61 2.01
N LYS A 74 -5.47 -12.96 0.81
CA LYS A 74 -4.98 -14.13 0.07
C LYS A 74 -3.48 -13.96 -0.21
N HIS A 75 -2.74 -15.07 -0.20
CA HIS A 75 -1.29 -15.08 -0.36
C HIS A 75 -0.83 -14.33 -1.62
N ASN A 76 -1.41 -14.63 -2.79
CA ASN A 76 -1.05 -13.96 -4.05
C ASN A 76 -1.33 -12.46 -4.02
N THR A 77 -2.41 -12.03 -3.37
CA THR A 77 -2.71 -10.60 -3.19
C THR A 77 -1.64 -9.93 -2.33
N TRP A 78 -1.18 -10.60 -1.27
CA TRP A 78 -0.10 -10.08 -0.43
C TRP A 78 1.22 -9.97 -1.20
N LEU A 79 1.61 -10.99 -1.97
CA LEU A 79 2.86 -10.99 -2.74
C LEU A 79 2.95 -9.78 -3.68
N THR A 80 1.86 -9.44 -4.38
CA THR A 80 1.82 -8.25 -5.25
C THR A 80 2.02 -6.97 -4.45
N LYS A 81 1.35 -6.83 -3.29
CA LYS A 81 1.49 -5.65 -2.42
C LYS A 81 2.90 -5.53 -1.85
N GLU A 82 3.45 -6.62 -1.33
CA GLU A 82 4.79 -6.70 -0.75
C GLU A 82 5.86 -6.35 -1.79
N HIS A 83 5.70 -6.81 -3.04
CA HIS A 83 6.58 -6.45 -4.13
C HIS A 83 6.56 -4.92 -4.38
N ILE A 84 5.38 -4.30 -4.45
CA ILE A 84 5.25 -2.85 -4.65
C ILE A 84 5.84 -2.07 -3.48
N LEU A 85 5.54 -2.48 -2.24
CA LEU A 85 6.08 -1.87 -1.03
C LEU A 85 7.60 -1.89 -1.05
N ARG A 86 8.20 -3.07 -1.27
CA ARG A 86 9.65 -3.27 -1.26
C ARG A 86 10.37 -2.59 -2.40
N THR A 87 9.82 -2.62 -3.61
CA THR A 87 10.56 -2.18 -4.82
C THR A 87 10.27 -0.75 -5.24
N LYS A 88 9.14 -0.15 -4.82
CA LYS A 88 8.70 1.18 -5.31
C LYS A 88 8.45 2.19 -4.20
N LEU A 89 7.96 1.77 -3.04
CA LEU A 89 7.56 2.69 -1.97
C LEU A 89 8.67 2.87 -0.92
N LEU A 90 9.20 1.78 -0.38
CA LEU A 90 10.29 1.82 0.61
C LEU A 90 11.53 2.57 0.11
N PRO A 91 12.05 2.35 -1.12
CA PRO A 91 13.26 3.04 -1.57
C PRO A 91 13.19 4.57 -1.54
N TYR A 92 11.98 5.14 -1.60
CA TYR A 92 11.78 6.59 -1.60
C TYR A 92 11.31 7.13 -0.24
N PHE A 93 10.40 6.42 0.43
CA PHE A 93 9.73 6.93 1.63
C PHE A 93 10.28 6.39 2.95
N GLU A 94 11.04 5.29 2.96
CA GLU A 94 11.38 4.50 4.15
C GLU A 94 11.75 5.34 5.38
N ASN A 95 12.67 6.30 5.23
CA ASN A 95 13.17 7.13 6.34
C ASN A 95 12.34 8.40 6.61
N LYS A 96 11.33 8.71 5.79
CA LYS A 96 10.46 9.86 5.99
C LYS A 96 9.43 9.55 7.07
N LYS A 97 9.17 10.51 7.97
CA LYS A 97 8.09 10.39 8.95
C LYS A 97 6.74 10.42 8.28
N MET A 98 5.81 9.58 8.72
CA MET A 98 4.46 9.51 8.16
C MET A 98 3.72 10.85 8.23
N CYS A 99 3.90 11.60 9.32
CA CYS A 99 3.30 12.93 9.51
C CYS A 99 3.91 14.02 8.62
N ASP A 100 5.16 13.85 8.16
CA ASP A 100 5.88 14.84 7.36
C ASP A 100 5.69 14.67 5.85
N ILE A 101 5.20 13.51 5.40
CA ILE A 101 4.95 13.23 3.98
C ILE A 101 3.79 14.08 3.48
N ARG A 102 4.11 15.03 2.59
CA ARG A 102 3.14 15.98 2.01
C ARG A 102 2.79 15.59 0.58
N ALA A 103 1.73 16.20 0.04
CA ALA A 103 1.35 16.03 -1.36
C ALA A 103 2.50 16.32 -2.34
N LYS A 104 3.37 17.30 -2.01
CA LYS A 104 4.62 17.57 -2.73
C LYS A 104 5.52 16.33 -2.86
N ASP A 105 5.74 15.61 -1.77
CA ASP A 105 6.60 14.43 -1.75
C ASP A 105 6.02 13.32 -2.63
N ILE A 106 4.69 13.17 -2.62
CA ILE A 106 3.97 12.24 -3.48
C ILE A 106 4.10 12.62 -4.94
N ILE A 107 3.93 13.89 -5.30
CA ILE A 107 4.08 14.38 -6.69
C ILE A 107 5.50 14.13 -7.20
N GLN A 108 6.51 14.40 -6.35
CA GLN A 108 7.90 14.12 -6.72
C GLN A 108 8.13 12.62 -6.97
N TRP A 109 7.62 11.76 -6.09
CA TRP A 109 7.68 10.31 -6.31
C TRP A 109 6.92 9.87 -7.57
N GLN A 110 5.73 10.43 -7.82
CA GLN A 110 4.95 10.16 -9.04
C GLN A 110 5.76 10.50 -10.30
N ASN A 111 6.45 11.64 -10.30
CA ASN A 111 7.31 12.05 -11.41
C ASN A 111 8.46 11.07 -11.65
N GLU A 112 9.06 10.52 -10.59
CA GLU A 112 10.09 9.47 -10.70
C GLU A 112 9.53 8.17 -11.30
N GLN A 113 8.30 7.79 -10.95
CA GLN A 113 7.67 6.61 -11.55
C GLN A 113 7.30 6.85 -13.02
N ILE A 114 6.93 8.07 -13.41
CA ILE A 114 6.63 8.44 -14.80
C ILE A 114 7.90 8.50 -15.65
N SER A 115 9.01 8.99 -15.09
CA SER A 115 10.29 9.13 -15.79
C SER A 115 11.04 7.82 -15.93
N TYR A 116 10.70 6.80 -15.14
CA TYR A 116 11.29 5.46 -15.22
C TYR A 116 11.30 4.91 -16.65
N ARG A 117 12.42 4.29 -17.03
CA ARG A 117 12.58 3.51 -18.26
C ARG A 117 13.27 2.19 -17.91
N ASP A 118 12.82 1.10 -18.53
CA ASP A 118 13.52 -0.19 -18.44
C ASP A 118 14.78 -0.24 -19.31
N GLU A 119 15.50 -1.36 -19.30
CA GLU A 119 16.71 -1.59 -20.11
C GLU A 119 16.48 -1.40 -21.62
N LYS A 120 15.23 -1.50 -22.07
CA LYS A 120 14.80 -1.33 -23.47
C LYS A 120 14.20 0.05 -23.72
N GLY A 121 14.30 0.97 -22.76
CA GLY A 121 13.77 2.33 -22.88
C GLY A 121 12.25 2.43 -22.77
N LYS A 122 11.55 1.40 -22.29
CA LYS A 122 10.08 1.41 -22.16
C LYS A 122 9.64 1.99 -20.81
N PRO A 123 8.61 2.86 -20.78
CA PRO A 123 8.03 3.34 -19.54
C PRO A 123 7.15 2.27 -18.88
N TYR A 124 6.74 2.51 -17.63
CA TYR A 124 5.69 1.70 -17.01
C TYR A 124 4.35 1.86 -17.73
N ALA A 125 3.58 0.78 -17.76
CA ALA A 125 2.19 0.81 -18.23
C ALA A 125 1.35 1.76 -17.36
N PRO A 126 0.43 2.55 -17.95
CA PRO A 126 -0.47 3.44 -17.20
C PRO A 126 -1.31 2.73 -16.13
N THR A 127 -1.68 1.47 -16.36
CA THR A 127 -2.43 0.64 -15.40
C THR A 127 -1.59 0.23 -14.20
N TYR A 128 -0.30 -0.06 -14.43
CA TYR A 128 0.65 -0.34 -13.36
C TYR A 128 0.88 0.91 -12.49
N LEU A 129 1.10 2.06 -13.12
CA LEU A 129 1.21 3.36 -12.44
C LEU A 129 -0.02 3.65 -11.55
N LYS A 130 -1.22 3.34 -12.04
CA LYS A 130 -2.46 3.44 -11.24
C LYS A 130 -2.48 2.48 -10.05
N THR A 131 -1.97 1.26 -10.24
CA THR A 131 -1.84 0.26 -9.17
C THR A 131 -0.91 0.75 -8.07
N LEU A 132 0.27 1.28 -8.43
CA LEU A 132 1.23 1.83 -7.47
C LEU A 132 0.61 2.92 -6.59
N GLN A 133 -0.10 3.89 -7.20
CA GLN A 133 -0.78 4.92 -6.43
C GLN A 133 -1.90 4.37 -5.56
N SER A 134 -2.62 3.35 -6.04
CA SER A 134 -3.74 2.76 -5.30
C SER A 134 -3.22 2.06 -4.04
N GLU A 135 -2.08 1.38 -4.12
CA GLU A 135 -1.40 0.79 -2.97
C GLU A 135 -0.90 1.84 -1.98
N LEU A 136 -0.24 2.90 -2.46
CA LEU A 136 0.21 4.00 -1.61
C LEU A 136 -0.97 4.69 -0.90
N SER A 137 -2.06 4.93 -1.63
CA SER A 137 -3.28 5.50 -1.07
C SER A 137 -3.93 4.59 -0.03
N ALA A 138 -3.96 3.27 -0.26
CA ALA A 138 -4.50 2.30 0.69
C ALA A 138 -3.70 2.28 2.01
N LEU A 139 -2.38 2.35 1.91
CA LEU A 139 -1.47 2.46 3.06
C LEU A 139 -1.74 3.74 3.86
N PHE A 140 -1.83 4.90 3.21
CA PHE A 140 -2.14 6.16 3.90
C PHE A 140 -3.57 6.20 4.46
N ASN A 141 -4.54 5.56 3.80
CA ASN A 141 -5.90 5.42 4.34
C ASN A 141 -5.92 4.56 5.61
N HIS A 142 -5.07 3.52 5.69
CA HIS A 142 -4.90 2.75 6.92
C HIS A 142 -4.34 3.63 8.06
N ALA A 143 -3.35 4.47 7.75
CA ALA A 143 -2.79 5.44 8.71
C ALA A 143 -3.84 6.44 9.20
N VAL A 144 -4.66 6.99 8.29
CA VAL A 144 -5.75 7.90 8.64
C VAL A 144 -6.78 7.22 9.55
N ARG A 145 -7.14 5.97 9.24
CA ARG A 145 -8.21 5.26 9.94
C ARG A 145 -7.81 4.75 11.33
N PHE A 146 -6.60 4.24 11.48
CA PHE A 146 -6.19 3.53 12.70
C PHE A 146 -5.09 4.22 13.51
N TYR A 147 -4.43 5.23 12.92
CA TYR A 147 -3.29 5.91 13.53
C TYR A 147 -3.50 7.44 13.54
N GLU A 148 -4.74 7.90 13.34
CA GLU A 148 -5.16 9.31 13.43
C GLU A 148 -4.39 10.30 12.52
N LEU A 149 -3.81 9.82 11.41
CA LEU A 149 -3.20 10.72 10.44
C LEU A 149 -4.25 11.70 9.91
N LYS A 150 -3.98 13.01 9.99
CA LYS A 150 -4.94 14.08 9.67
C LYS A 150 -5.61 13.94 8.30
N SER A 151 -4.86 13.55 7.28
CA SER A 151 -5.38 13.38 5.92
C SER A 151 -4.45 12.54 5.06
N ASN A 152 -5.00 11.85 4.06
CA ASN A 152 -4.22 11.14 3.06
C ASN A 152 -3.58 12.13 2.05
N PRO A 153 -2.24 12.29 2.02
CA PRO A 153 -1.56 13.20 1.10
C PRO A 153 -1.65 12.75 -0.36
N VAL A 154 -1.86 11.46 -0.62
CA VAL A 154 -1.95 10.88 -1.97
C VAL A 154 -3.19 11.34 -2.71
N VAL A 155 -4.31 11.51 -2.00
CA VAL A 155 -5.56 12.05 -2.57
C VAL A 155 -5.35 13.48 -3.06
N LYS A 156 -4.62 14.29 -2.28
CA LYS A 156 -4.31 15.69 -2.61
C LYS A 156 -3.32 15.82 -3.78
N ALA A 157 -2.41 14.86 -3.94
CA ALA A 157 -1.41 14.86 -5.00
C ALA A 157 -2.01 14.64 -6.41
N GLY A 158 -3.22 14.10 -6.50
CA GLY A 158 -3.88 13.80 -7.77
C GLY A 158 -3.52 12.42 -8.33
N PRO A 159 -4.18 11.99 -9.42
CA PRO A 159 -4.06 10.64 -9.96
C PRO A 159 -2.76 10.41 -10.77
N LEU A 160 -2.28 9.18 -10.72
CA LEU A 160 -1.15 8.63 -11.47
C LEU A 160 -1.68 7.49 -12.34
N GLY A 161 -1.29 7.50 -13.62
CA GLY A 161 -1.69 6.46 -14.57
C GLY A 161 -3.15 6.54 -15.02
N LYS A 162 -3.64 5.46 -15.64
CA LYS A 162 -5.01 5.33 -16.17
C LYS A 162 -5.64 4.02 -15.70
N GLY A 163 -6.94 4.06 -15.40
CA GLY A 163 -7.67 2.92 -14.83
C GLY A 163 -8.19 1.90 -15.85
N LYS A 164 -8.14 2.22 -17.15
CA LYS A 164 -8.54 1.29 -18.21
C LYS A 164 -7.31 0.81 -18.95
N ALA A 165 -7.17 -0.52 -19.02
CA ALA A 165 -6.28 -1.15 -19.97
C ALA A 165 -6.81 -0.90 -21.40
N GLU A 166 -5.91 -0.93 -22.38
CA GLU A 166 -6.33 -1.00 -23.78
C GLU A 166 -7.10 -2.30 -24.01
N GLU A 167 -8.00 -2.29 -25.01
CA GLU A 167 -8.73 -3.49 -25.38
C GLU A 167 -7.74 -4.58 -25.80
N MET A 168 -7.88 -5.76 -25.20
CA MET A 168 -7.11 -6.92 -25.61
C MET A 168 -7.71 -7.49 -26.89
N LEU A 169 -6.83 -7.78 -27.86
CA LEU A 169 -7.22 -8.57 -29.02
C LEU A 169 -7.66 -9.96 -28.54
N PHE A 170 -8.75 -10.44 -29.11
CA PHE A 170 -9.26 -11.79 -28.89
C PHE A 170 -9.30 -12.52 -30.23
N TRP A 171 -9.23 -13.85 -30.19
CA TRP A 171 -9.32 -14.66 -31.39
C TRP A 171 -10.75 -14.74 -31.89
N THR A 172 -10.91 -14.57 -33.21
CA THR A 172 -12.13 -15.06 -33.86
C THR A 172 -12.15 -16.59 -33.87
N LYS A 173 -13.32 -17.17 -34.15
CA LYS A 173 -13.45 -18.62 -34.28
C LYS A 173 -12.51 -19.16 -35.35
N GLU A 174 -12.38 -18.47 -36.49
CA GLU A 174 -11.52 -18.87 -37.60
C GLU A 174 -10.04 -18.82 -37.21
N GLU A 175 -9.63 -17.82 -36.44
CA GLU A 175 -8.26 -17.70 -35.92
C GLU A 175 -7.95 -18.80 -34.90
N TYR A 176 -8.87 -19.09 -33.98
CA TYR A 176 -8.72 -20.19 -33.04
C TYR A 176 -8.61 -21.54 -33.74
N LEU A 177 -9.44 -21.80 -34.76
CA LEU A 177 -9.39 -23.04 -35.53
C LEU A 177 -8.06 -23.21 -36.28
N LYS A 178 -7.46 -22.11 -36.75
CA LYS A 178 -6.09 -22.14 -37.33
C LYS A 178 -5.04 -22.43 -36.26
N PHE A 179 -5.16 -21.82 -35.08
CA PHE A 179 -4.24 -22.02 -33.97
C PHE A 179 -4.26 -23.46 -33.46
N ILE A 180 -5.44 -24.03 -33.23
CA ILE A 180 -5.57 -25.36 -32.61
C ILE A 180 -5.00 -26.47 -33.50
N GLU A 181 -5.08 -26.31 -34.83
CA GLU A 181 -4.45 -27.25 -35.77
C GLU A 181 -2.91 -27.21 -35.68
N ALA A 182 -2.32 -26.04 -35.40
CA ALA A 182 -0.87 -25.89 -35.21
C ALA A 182 -0.35 -26.46 -33.88
N VAL A 183 -1.22 -26.81 -32.94
CA VAL A 183 -0.87 -27.38 -31.62
C VAL A 183 -1.25 -28.86 -31.54
N LYS A 184 -1.76 -29.44 -32.64
CA LYS A 184 -2.28 -30.82 -32.71
C LYS A 184 -1.23 -31.90 -32.44
N ASP A 185 0.04 -31.60 -32.70
CA ASP A 185 1.19 -32.47 -32.37
C ASP A 185 1.47 -32.55 -30.86
N LYS A 186 0.87 -31.66 -30.06
CA LYS A 186 1.05 -31.57 -28.60
C LYS A 186 -0.26 -31.96 -27.90
N PRO A 187 -0.50 -33.25 -27.63
CA PRO A 187 -1.80 -33.75 -27.17
C PRO A 187 -2.31 -32.99 -25.94
N TYR A 188 -1.52 -32.93 -24.85
CA TYR A 188 -1.93 -32.24 -23.61
C TYR A 188 -2.30 -30.77 -23.83
N SER A 189 -1.51 -30.05 -24.62
CA SER A 189 -1.80 -28.65 -24.94
C SER A 189 -3.06 -28.53 -25.79
N TYR A 190 -3.22 -29.39 -26.79
CA TYR A 190 -4.40 -29.44 -27.64
C TYR A 190 -5.68 -29.63 -26.81
N GLN A 191 -5.71 -30.62 -25.91
CA GLN A 191 -6.88 -30.85 -25.05
C GLN A 191 -7.12 -29.69 -24.08
N ALA A 192 -6.06 -29.15 -23.47
CA ALA A 192 -6.17 -27.98 -22.60
C ALA A 192 -6.80 -26.77 -23.32
N PHE A 193 -6.33 -26.45 -24.53
CA PHE A 193 -6.88 -25.33 -25.30
C PHE A 193 -8.32 -25.57 -25.76
N GLN A 194 -8.70 -26.81 -26.09
CA GLN A 194 -10.09 -27.15 -26.40
C GLN A 194 -11.01 -26.86 -25.20
N ILE A 195 -10.64 -27.34 -24.01
CA ILE A 195 -11.45 -27.12 -22.80
C ILE A 195 -11.52 -25.62 -22.47
N LEU A 196 -10.39 -24.90 -22.51
CA LEU A 196 -10.36 -23.46 -22.23
C LEU A 196 -11.26 -22.67 -23.20
N TYR A 197 -11.20 -22.98 -24.49
CA TYR A 197 -11.95 -22.25 -25.51
C TYR A 197 -13.46 -22.53 -25.45
N TRP A 198 -13.86 -23.81 -25.30
CA TRP A 198 -15.28 -24.19 -25.36
C TRP A 198 -16.01 -24.03 -24.02
N CYS A 199 -15.32 -24.26 -22.90
CA CYS A 199 -15.93 -24.19 -21.58
C CYS A 199 -15.73 -22.82 -20.91
N GLY A 200 -14.85 -21.97 -21.46
CA GLY A 200 -14.59 -20.63 -20.91
C GLY A 200 -13.93 -20.65 -19.52
N LEU A 201 -13.26 -21.75 -19.17
CA LEU A 201 -12.58 -21.90 -17.89
C LEU A 201 -11.37 -20.95 -17.79
N ARG A 202 -11.08 -20.48 -16.59
CA ARG A 202 -9.79 -19.88 -16.29
C ARG A 202 -8.71 -20.97 -16.26
N VAL A 203 -7.49 -20.62 -16.65
CA VAL A 203 -6.36 -21.58 -16.62
C VAL A 203 -6.16 -22.23 -15.25
N GLY A 204 -6.39 -21.49 -14.15
CA GLY A 204 -6.30 -22.05 -12.80
C GLY A 204 -7.40 -23.06 -12.48
N GLU A 205 -8.59 -22.89 -13.07
CA GLU A 205 -9.71 -23.83 -12.92
C GLU A 205 -9.43 -25.11 -13.72
N LEU A 206 -8.92 -24.98 -14.95
CA LEU A 206 -8.47 -26.14 -15.75
C LEU A 206 -7.40 -26.96 -15.01
N LEU A 207 -6.40 -26.30 -14.42
CA LEU A 207 -5.31 -26.98 -13.73
C LEU A 207 -5.73 -27.66 -12.42
N ALA A 208 -6.86 -27.25 -11.85
CA ALA A 208 -7.43 -27.85 -10.65
C ALA A 208 -8.43 -28.99 -10.96
N LEU A 209 -8.75 -29.20 -12.24
CA LEU A 209 -9.78 -30.13 -12.68
C LEU A 209 -9.35 -31.58 -12.43
N THR A 210 -10.24 -32.34 -11.79
CA THR A 210 -10.06 -33.76 -11.50
C THR A 210 -11.10 -34.60 -12.25
N PRO A 211 -10.87 -35.91 -12.44
CA PRO A 211 -11.87 -36.77 -13.06
C PRO A 211 -13.22 -36.80 -12.32
N GLN A 212 -13.26 -36.47 -11.02
CA GLN A 212 -14.52 -36.39 -10.25
C GLN A 212 -15.35 -35.15 -10.59
N ASP A 213 -14.76 -34.13 -11.20
CA ASP A 213 -15.45 -32.89 -11.56
C ASP A 213 -16.18 -33.00 -12.91
N ILE A 214 -16.06 -34.15 -13.62
CA ILE A 214 -16.66 -34.38 -14.93
C ILE A 214 -17.81 -35.39 -14.79
N ASP A 215 -19.03 -34.95 -15.10
CA ASP A 215 -20.20 -35.80 -15.15
C ASP A 215 -20.40 -36.32 -16.59
N PHE A 216 -19.81 -37.49 -16.85
CA PHE A 216 -19.91 -38.14 -18.16
C PHE A 216 -21.34 -38.61 -18.49
N ASP A 217 -22.20 -38.83 -17.50
CA ASP A 217 -23.57 -39.32 -17.71
C ASP A 217 -24.48 -38.18 -18.18
N ASN A 218 -24.36 -37.01 -17.55
CA ASN A 218 -25.13 -35.83 -17.94
C ASN A 218 -24.41 -34.97 -18.99
N LYS A 219 -23.17 -35.31 -19.37
CA LYS A 219 -22.29 -34.53 -20.27
C LYS A 219 -22.06 -33.11 -19.76
N VAL A 220 -21.86 -32.97 -18.45
CA VAL A 220 -21.60 -31.70 -17.76
C VAL A 220 -20.19 -31.69 -17.19
#